data_AF-X1S583-F1
#
_entry.id   AF-X1S583-F1
#
_cell.length_a   1.000
_cell.length_b   1.000
_cell.length_c   1.000
_cell.angle_alpha   90.00
_cell.angle_beta   90.00
_cell.angle_gamma   90.00
#
_symmetry.space_group_name_H-M   'P 1'
#
loop_
_entity.id
_entity.type
_entity.pdbx_description
1 polymer ?
#
loop_
_entity_poly.entity_id
_entity_poly.type
_entity_poly.pdbx_seq_one_letter_code
_entity_poly.pdbx_strand_id
1 'polypeptide(L)'
;MDADDKVLLVKQFRKPVEKELLEIPAGSIDPGEDPVTTVRREMQEETGYLPRKVERLGGFYSSPGFCTEYLHLYLATDLTPSQLYAEDTESIKLVRVPVSQVPALITSGKICDAKSIAGLLIYSSP
;
A
#
# COMPACT_ATOMS: atom_id res chain seq x y z
N MET A 1 -6.03 5.35 -4.81
CA MET A 1 -6.50 6.75 -4.72
C MET A 1 -8.01 6.74 -4.86
N ASP A 2 -8.73 7.48 -4.01
CA ASP A 2 -10.18 7.65 -4.11
C ASP A 2 -10.57 8.82 -5.03
N ALA A 3 -11.87 9.08 -5.15
CA ALA A 3 -12.39 10.16 -5.99
C ALA A 3 -12.14 11.57 -5.43
N ASP A 4 -11.72 11.70 -4.16
CA ASP A 4 -11.46 12.97 -3.47
C ASP A 4 -9.97 13.33 -3.47
N ASP A 5 -9.16 12.72 -4.33
CA ASP A 5 -7.69 12.89 -4.38
C ASP A 5 -7.01 12.53 -3.04
N LYS A 6 -7.50 11.48 -2.38
CA LYS A 6 -6.88 10.90 -1.19
C LYS A 6 -6.26 9.55 -1.51
N VAL A 7 -5.06 9.33 -1.00
CA VAL A 7 -4.44 8.00 -0.95
C VAL A 7 -4.97 7.24 0.26
N LEU A 8 -5.28 5.97 0.05
CA LEU A 8 -5.63 5.04 1.12
C LEU A 8 -4.30 4.46 1.63
N LEU A 9 -4.00 4.76 2.89
CA LEU A 9 -2.89 4.22 3.63
C LEU A 9 -3.43 3.35 4.77
N VAL A 10 -2.57 2.53 5.34
CA VAL A 10 -2.89 1.66 6.45
C VAL A 10 -1.97 1.92 7.62
N LYS A 11 -2.52 1.84 8.83
CA LYS A 11 -1.74 1.79 10.06
C LYS A 11 -1.63 0.34 10.49
N GLN A 12 -0.40 -0.14 10.58
CA GLN A 12 -0.10 -1.51 10.97
C GLN A 12 1.05 -1.56 11.96
N PHE A 13 0.94 -2.41 12.97
CA PHE A 13 2.04 -2.68 13.89
C PHE A 13 3.08 -3.59 13.23
N ARG A 14 4.32 -3.11 13.11
CA ARG A 14 5.44 -3.88 12.59
C ARG A 14 6.31 -4.35 13.75
N LYS A 15 6.21 -5.64 14.08
CA LYS A 15 6.95 -6.25 15.19
C LYS A 15 8.47 -5.99 15.15
N PRO A 16 9.19 -6.13 14.01
CA PRO A 16 10.63 -5.92 13.96
C PRO A 16 11.12 -4.54 14.42
N VAL A 17 10.25 -3.52 14.36
CA VAL A 17 10.57 -2.14 14.78
C VAL A 17 9.76 -1.69 16.00
N GLU A 18 8.90 -2.55 16.56
CA GLU A 18 7.98 -2.30 17.69
C GLU A 18 7.18 -1.00 17.55
N LYS A 19 6.68 -0.70 16.34
CA LYS A 19 5.97 0.55 16.03
C LYS A 19 4.75 0.32 15.14
N GLU A 20 3.72 1.15 15.33
CA GLU A 20 2.66 1.34 14.33
C GLU A 20 3.20 2.25 13.24
N LEU A 21 3.26 1.75 12.00
CA LEU A 21 3.71 2.50 10.83
C LEU A 21 2.52 2.88 9.96
N LEU A 22 2.63 4.03 9.29
CA LEU A 22 1.70 4.46 8.25
C LEU A 22 2.26 4.07 6.89
N GLU A 23 1.57 3.15 6.20
CA GLU A 23 2.08 2.46 5.02
C GLU A 23 1.09 2.47 3.86
N ILE A 24 1.55 2.25 2.63
CA ILE A 24 0.69 1.82 1.53
C ILE A 24 0.24 0.36 1.76
N PRO A 25 -0.97 -0.03 1.34
CA PRO A 25 -1.42 -1.42 1.39
C PRO A 25 -0.46 -2.34 0.64
N ALA A 26 -0.13 -3.50 1.20
CA ALA A 26 0.79 -4.44 0.57
C ALA A 26 0.73 -5.83 1.22
N GLY A 27 0.73 -6.86 0.38
CA GLY A 27 0.96 -8.23 0.81
C GLY A 27 1.63 -9.08 -0.26
N SER A 28 1.73 -10.38 0.04
CA SER A 28 2.48 -11.33 -0.78
C SER A 28 1.62 -11.86 -1.93
N ILE A 29 2.27 -12.16 -3.05
CA ILE A 29 1.63 -12.87 -4.16
C ILE A 29 1.55 -14.35 -3.79
N ASP A 30 0.34 -14.90 -3.73
CA ASP A 30 0.16 -16.31 -3.40
C ASP A 30 0.58 -17.22 -4.57
N PRO A 31 0.98 -18.48 -4.30
CA PRO A 31 1.34 -19.43 -5.35
C PRO A 31 0.24 -19.60 -6.41
N GLY A 32 0.54 -19.21 -7.64
CA GLY A 32 -0.40 -19.28 -8.77
C GLY A 32 -1.33 -18.07 -8.91
N GLU A 33 -1.20 -17.08 -8.03
CA GLU A 33 -1.92 -15.80 -8.13
C GLU A 33 -1.18 -14.84 -9.07
N ASP A 34 -1.91 -14.15 -9.95
CA ASP A 34 -1.32 -13.07 -10.73
C ASP A 34 -1.27 -11.77 -9.92
N PRO A 35 -0.32 -10.85 -10.20
CA PRO A 35 -0.14 -9.63 -9.41
C PRO A 35 -1.39 -8.74 -9.29
N VAL A 36 -2.25 -8.69 -10.32
CA VAL A 36 -3.46 -7.85 -10.28
C VAL A 36 -4.52 -8.47 -9.37
N THR A 37 -4.62 -9.79 -9.36
CA THR A 37 -5.47 -10.52 -8.41
C THR A 37 -5.00 -10.30 -6.97
N THR A 38 -3.70 -10.38 -6.71
CA THR A 38 -3.11 -10.04 -5.41
C THR A 38 -3.47 -8.62 -4.98
N VAL A 39 -3.27 -7.61 -5.85
CA VAL A 39 -3.62 -6.21 -5.53
C VAL A 39 -5.09 -6.06 -5.14
N ARG A 40 -6.01 -6.75 -5.83
CA ARG A 40 -7.44 -6.69 -5.49
C ARG A 40 -7.72 -7.34 -4.15
N ARG A 41 -7.19 -8.54 -3.90
CA ARG A 41 -7.38 -9.27 -2.64
C ARG A 41 -6.86 -8.45 -1.45
N GLU A 42 -5.60 -8.04 -1.50
CA GLU A 42 -4.94 -7.27 -0.43
C GLU A 42 -5.67 -5.93 -0.18
N MET A 43 -6.07 -5.21 -1.23
CA MET A 43 -6.86 -3.98 -1.05
C MET A 43 -8.20 -4.24 -0.35
N GLN A 44 -8.87 -5.33 -0.68
CA GLN A 44 -10.14 -5.69 -0.04
C GLN A 44 -9.96 -6.13 1.42
N GLU A 45 -8.87 -6.83 1.74
CA GLU A 45 -8.54 -7.29 3.08
C GLU A 45 -8.09 -6.13 3.98
N GLU A 46 -7.16 -5.30 3.52
CA GLU A 46 -6.54 -4.25 4.34
C GLU A 46 -7.32 -2.93 4.35
N THR A 47 -8.08 -2.63 3.29
CA THR A 47 -8.78 -1.34 3.14
C THR A 47 -10.30 -1.46 3.01
N GLY A 48 -10.82 -2.65 2.70
CA GLY A 48 -12.24 -2.85 2.47
C GLY A 48 -12.74 -2.38 1.10
N TYR A 49 -11.84 -2.09 0.17
CA TYR A 49 -12.18 -1.60 -1.17
C TYR A 49 -11.65 -2.51 -2.26
N LEU A 50 -12.52 -2.83 -3.22
CA LEU A 50 -12.15 -3.43 -4.50
C LEU A 50 -11.83 -2.33 -5.51
N PRO A 51 -10.59 -2.26 -6.04
CA PRO A 51 -10.28 -1.40 -7.18
C PRO A 51 -10.76 -2.00 -8.50
N ARG A 52 -11.54 -1.23 -9.25
CA ARG A 52 -11.96 -1.61 -10.61
C ARG A 52 -10.87 -1.34 -11.65
N LYS A 53 -9.98 -0.40 -11.38
CA LYS A 53 -8.82 -0.07 -12.24
C LYS A 53 -7.52 -0.29 -11.47
N VAL A 54 -6.62 -1.08 -12.06
CA VAL A 54 -5.30 -1.40 -11.52
C VAL A 54 -4.27 -1.17 -12.64
N GLU A 55 -3.39 -0.21 -12.45
CA GLU A 55 -2.34 0.16 -13.40
C GLU A 55 -0.96 -0.08 -12.80
N ARG A 56 -0.04 -0.69 -13.56
CA ARG A 56 1.32 -0.95 -13.07
C ARG A 56 2.15 0.34 -13.12
N LEU A 57 2.68 0.76 -11.97
CA LEU A 57 3.59 1.90 -11.87
C LEU A 57 5.08 1.50 -11.97
N GLY A 58 5.39 0.22 -11.77
CA GLY A 58 6.75 -0.29 -11.85
C GLY A 58 7.06 -1.27 -10.73
N GLY A 59 8.26 -1.17 -10.15
CA GLY A 59 8.68 -1.98 -9.02
C GLY A 59 10.14 -1.77 -8.65
N PHE A 60 10.54 -2.28 -7.50
CA PHE A 60 11.88 -2.13 -6.95
C PHE A 60 12.21 -3.26 -5.98
N TYR A 61 13.50 -3.58 -5.82
CA TYR A 61 13.94 -4.48 -4.75
C TYR A 61 13.82 -3.78 -3.40
N SER A 62 13.32 -4.48 -2.38
CA SER A 62 13.14 -3.89 -1.05
C SER A 62 14.46 -3.63 -0.33
N SER A 63 15.41 -4.57 -0.41
CA SER A 63 16.76 -4.40 0.13
C SER A 63 17.77 -5.33 -0.57
N PRO A 64 18.32 -4.94 -1.74
CA PRO A 64 19.13 -5.82 -2.60
C PRO A 64 20.52 -6.23 -2.04
N GLY A 65 20.81 -5.95 -0.78
CA GLY A 65 21.95 -6.51 -0.03
C GLY A 65 21.55 -7.53 1.04
N PHE A 66 20.25 -7.78 1.24
CA PHE A 66 19.71 -8.61 2.31
C PHE A 66 18.68 -9.63 1.81
N CYS A 67 17.77 -9.22 0.92
CA CYS A 67 16.71 -10.09 0.40
C CYS A 67 16.57 -9.95 -1.13
N THR A 68 16.01 -10.98 -1.74
CA THR A 68 15.66 -11.02 -3.17
C THR A 68 14.23 -10.56 -3.45
N GLU A 69 13.55 -10.01 -2.44
CA GLU A 69 12.17 -9.56 -2.54
C GLU A 69 12.07 -8.38 -3.50
N TYR A 70 11.24 -8.54 -4.52
CA TYR A 70 10.91 -7.51 -5.49
C TYR A 70 9.47 -7.06 -5.30
N LEU A 71 9.29 -5.77 -5.04
CA LEU A 71 7.99 -5.15 -4.83
C LEU A 71 7.43 -4.70 -6.17
N HIS A 72 6.26 -5.22 -6.53
CA HIS A 72 5.50 -4.77 -7.69
C HIS A 72 4.55 -3.66 -7.28
N LEU A 73 4.68 -2.48 -7.90
CA LEU A 73 3.91 -1.29 -7.52
C LEU A 73 2.77 -1.03 -8.51
N TYR A 74 1.58 -0.76 -7.97
CA TYR A 74 0.37 -0.51 -8.74
C TYR A 74 -0.38 0.73 -8.25
N LEU A 75 -1.03 1.43 -9.17
CA LEU A 75 -2.04 2.44 -8.91
C LEU A 75 -3.42 1.80 -8.97
N ALA A 76 -4.08 1.75 -7.80
CA ALA A 76 -5.45 1.28 -7.64
C ALA A 76 -6.42 2.47 -7.61
N THR A 77 -7.39 2.51 -8.52
CA THR A 77 -8.42 3.56 -8.63
C THR A 77 -9.80 2.95 -8.92
N ASP A 78 -10.84 3.79 -8.94
CA ASP A 78 -12.23 3.37 -9.14
C ASP A 78 -12.63 2.36 -8.05
N LEU A 79 -12.56 2.83 -6.80
CA LEU A 79 -12.69 2.02 -5.60
C LEU A 79 -14.16 1.79 -5.25
N THR A 80 -14.52 0.54 -5.01
CA THR A 80 -15.87 0.14 -4.58
C THR A 80 -15.81 -0.61 -3.25
N PRO A 81 -16.70 -0.34 -2.27
CA PRO A 81 -16.71 -1.08 -1.01
C PRO A 81 -16.91 -2.59 -1.25
N SER A 82 -15.99 -3.41 -0.75
CA SER A 82 -16.01 -4.86 -0.90
C SER A 82 -15.01 -5.51 0.06
N GLN A 83 -15.36 -5.57 1.35
CA GLN A 83 -14.48 -6.11 2.39
C GLN A 83 -14.27 -7.62 2.25
N LEU A 84 -13.00 -8.04 2.35
CA LEU A 84 -12.61 -9.42 2.65
C LEU A 84 -12.01 -9.47 4.06
N TYR A 85 -12.05 -10.62 4.70
CA TYR A 85 -11.49 -10.82 6.04
C TYR A 85 -10.30 -11.78 5.96
N ALA A 86 -9.16 -11.35 6.49
CA ALA A 86 -7.99 -12.18 6.73
C ALA A 86 -7.57 -12.04 8.19
N GLU A 87 -7.13 -13.14 8.82
CA GLU A 87 -6.78 -13.15 10.25
C GLU A 87 -5.64 -12.17 10.56
N ASP A 88 -4.64 -12.10 9.69
CA ASP A 88 -3.46 -11.24 9.87
C ASP A 88 -3.75 -9.74 9.66
N THR A 89 -4.94 -9.38 9.15
CA THR A 89 -5.32 -7.99 8.85
C THR A 89 -6.28 -7.37 9.87
N GLU A 90 -6.70 -8.11 10.90
CA GLU A 90 -7.68 -7.64 11.91
C GLU A 90 -7.23 -6.35 12.63
N SER A 91 -5.93 -6.17 12.80
CA SER A 91 -5.35 -5.01 13.50
C SER A 91 -5.10 -3.79 12.60
N ILE A 92 -5.28 -3.93 11.29
CA ILE A 92 -4.99 -2.90 10.31
C ILE A 92 -6.06 -1.81 10.32
N LYS A 93 -5.64 -0.54 10.33
CA LYS A 93 -6.56 0.61 10.31
C LYS A 93 -6.38 1.44 9.05
N LEU A 94 -7.45 1.59 8.29
CA LEU A 94 -7.49 2.45 7.11
C LEU A 94 -7.37 3.94 7.49
N VAL A 95 -6.47 4.65 6.80
CA VAL A 95 -6.26 6.09 6.90
C VAL A 95 -6.35 6.71 5.51
N ARG A 96 -7.20 7.71 5.33
CA ARG A 96 -7.27 8.49 4.07
C ARG A 96 -6.44 9.76 4.22
N VAL A 97 -5.49 9.95 3.32
CA VAL A 97 -4.57 11.09 3.34
C VAL A 97 -4.70 11.84 2.02
N PRO A 98 -5.01 13.16 2.03
CA PRO A 98 -4.95 13.96 0.81
C PRO A 98 -3.56 13.87 0.18
N VAL A 99 -3.48 13.70 -1.14
CA VAL A 99 -2.18 13.61 -1.85
C VAL A 99 -1.28 14.80 -1.51
N SER A 100 -1.85 15.99 -1.38
CA SER A 100 -1.14 17.21 -0.99
C SER A 100 -0.43 17.16 0.37
N GLN A 101 -0.81 16.27 1.29
CA GLN A 101 -0.17 16.11 2.59
C GLN A 101 1.02 15.12 2.58
N VAL A 102 1.14 14.30 1.54
CA VAL A 102 2.15 13.24 1.45
C VAL A 102 3.57 13.76 1.64
N PRO A 103 4.02 14.84 0.97
CA PRO A 103 5.39 15.34 1.15
C PRO A 103 5.70 15.74 2.60
N ALA A 104 4.74 16.36 3.29
CA ALA A 104 4.90 16.74 4.69
C ALA A 104 4.97 15.53 5.63
N LEU A 105 4.21 14.47 5.35
CA LEU A 105 4.23 13.24 6.14
C LEU A 105 5.53 12.45 5.97
N ILE A 106 6.09 12.41 4.75
CA ILE A 106 7.39 11.81 4.48
C ILE A 106 8.50 12.60 5.19
N THR A 107 8.56 13.92 4.96
CA THR A 107 9.63 14.77 5.54
C THR A 107 9.59 14.88 7.06
N SER A 108 8.40 14.78 7.68
CA SER A 108 8.27 14.73 9.14
C SER A 108 8.58 13.37 9.76
N GLY A 109 8.81 12.33 8.96
CA GLY A 109 9.04 10.96 9.43
C GLY A 109 7.79 10.22 9.91
N LYS A 110 6.59 10.78 9.69
CA LYS A 110 5.31 10.09 9.95
C LYS A 110 5.08 8.93 8.97
N ILE A 111 5.58 9.07 7.75
CA ILE A 111 5.77 7.97 6.80
C ILE A 111 7.28 7.68 6.76
N CYS A 112 7.68 6.54 7.29
CA CYS A 112 9.08 6.12 7.37
C CYS A 112 9.31 4.68 6.86
N ASP A 113 8.32 4.12 6.17
CA ASP A 113 8.40 2.84 5.49
C ASP A 113 8.87 3.02 4.03
N ALA A 114 9.92 2.29 3.63
CA ALA A 114 10.62 2.53 2.37
C ALA A 114 9.74 2.32 1.14
N LYS A 115 8.91 1.26 1.11
CA LYS A 115 8.01 1.00 -0.02
C LYS A 115 6.95 2.08 -0.16
N SER A 116 6.47 2.61 0.96
CA SER A 116 5.50 3.70 0.99
C SER A 116 6.10 5.00 0.47
N ILE A 117 7.31 5.36 0.91
CA ILE A 117 8.02 6.54 0.42
C ILE A 117 8.24 6.42 -1.10
N ALA A 118 8.80 5.31 -1.56
CA ALA A 118 9.07 5.09 -2.97
C ALA A 118 7.78 5.12 -3.81
N GLY A 119 6.75 4.38 -3.41
CA GLY A 119 5.51 4.29 -4.16
C GLY A 119 4.75 5.61 -4.26
N LEU A 120 4.71 6.37 -3.15
CA LEU A 120 4.08 7.68 -3.10
C LEU A 120 4.84 8.72 -3.94
N LEU A 121 6.18 8.67 -3.96
CA LEU A 121 6.98 9.56 -4.80
C LEU A 121 6.86 9.21 -6.29
N ILE A 122 6.90 7.92 -6.66
CA ILE A 122 6.68 7.47 -8.05
C ILE A 122 5.31 7.96 -8.55
N TYR A 123 4.27 7.85 -7.73
CA TYR A 123 2.95 8.36 -8.08
C TYR A 123 2.91 9.91 -8.20
N SER A 124 3.67 10.62 -7.37
CA SER A 124 3.68 12.09 -7.33
C SER A 124 4.62 12.74 -8.37
N SER A 125 5.44 11.95 -9.05
CA SER A 125 6.41 12.38 -10.06
C SER A 125 5.95 11.93 -11.45
N PRO A 126 5.18 12.76 -12.19
CA PRO A 126 4.75 12.43 -13.55
C PRO A 126 5.91 12.28 -14.53
#